data_AF-A0A1B8G654-F1
#
_entry.id   AF-A0A1B8G654-F1
#
_cell.length_a   1.000
_cell.length_b   1.000
_cell.length_c   1.000
_cell.angle_alpha   90.00
_cell.angle_beta   90.00
_cell.angle_gamma   90.00
#
_symmetry.space_group_name_H-M   'P 1'
#
loop_
_entity.id
_entity.type
_entity.pdbx_description
1 polymer ?
#
loop_
_entity_poly.entity_id
_entity_poly.type
_entity_poly.pdbx_seq_one_letter_code
_entity_poly.pdbx_strand_id
1 'polypeptide(L)'
;MSAFINISYTFIEQITLPSFIAETHDSKDFLKALWAVTIAEMIVLCIVGAVIYVFTGNQYMTAPALGSFDNEVYKKVSFSFMIPTLIFLGVLYAIVSARFIFFRIFEGTIHKSSHTVVGWSTWAGILALTWIGAFIIVEAIPFFSDLLSLMSSLFDSFFGFIFRGVAYILGGHVAT
;
A
#
# COMPACT_ATOMS: atom_id res chain seq x y z
N MET A 1 -20.35 -2.19 -7.28
CA MET A 1 -19.98 -1.09 -6.34
C MET A 1 -18.52 -1.21 -5.89
N SER A 2 -18.01 -2.42 -5.60
CA SER A 2 -16.60 -2.69 -5.27
C SER A 2 -15.58 -2.18 -6.31
N ALA A 3 -15.93 -2.18 -7.61
CA ALA A 3 -15.01 -1.75 -8.67
C ALA A 3 -14.44 -0.33 -8.48
N PHE A 4 -15.28 0.66 -8.13
CA PHE A 4 -14.83 2.04 -7.93
C PHE A 4 -13.87 2.17 -6.74
N ILE A 5 -14.16 1.42 -5.66
CA ILE A 5 -13.38 1.44 -4.44
C ILE A 5 -12.03 0.73 -4.65
N ASN A 6 -12.02 -0.41 -5.34
CA ASN A 6 -10.78 -1.10 -5.70
C ASN A 6 -9.89 -0.27 -6.64
N ILE A 7 -10.49 0.50 -7.57
CA ILE A 7 -9.75 1.45 -8.40
C ILE A 7 -9.16 2.57 -7.54
N SER A 8 -9.96 3.12 -6.62
CA SER A 8 -9.51 4.20 -5.73
C SER A 8 -8.32 3.75 -4.88
N TYR A 9 -8.36 2.53 -4.35
CA TYR A 9 -7.25 1.94 -3.57
C TYR A 9 -5.92 1.96 -4.32
N THR A 10 -5.93 1.64 -5.62
CA THR A 10 -4.70 1.59 -6.41
C THR A 10 -4.04 2.97 -6.56
N PHE A 11 -4.84 4.05 -6.63
CA PHE A 11 -4.31 5.40 -6.86
C PHE A 11 -3.99 6.18 -5.57
N ILE A 12 -4.19 5.60 -4.40
CA ILE A 12 -4.03 6.29 -3.11
C ILE A 12 -2.75 5.80 -2.42
N GLU A 13 -1.60 6.31 -2.91
CA GLU A 13 -0.26 5.99 -2.36
C GLU A 13 0.15 6.88 -1.17
N GLN A 14 -0.80 7.45 -0.43
CA GLN A 14 -0.53 8.58 0.47
C GLN A 14 0.38 8.28 1.66
N ILE A 15 0.52 7.01 2.03
CA ILE A 15 1.25 6.57 3.22
C ILE A 15 2.76 6.75 3.04
N THR A 16 3.26 6.60 1.82
CA THR A 16 4.70 6.64 1.52
C THR A 16 5.19 8.00 1.02
N LEU A 17 4.28 8.89 0.59
CA LEU A 17 4.63 10.23 0.09
C LEU A 17 5.52 11.03 1.06
N PRO A 18 5.24 11.10 2.38
CA PRO A 18 6.09 11.87 3.30
C PRO A 18 7.53 11.32 3.38
N SER A 19 7.68 9.99 3.34
CA SER A 19 8.99 9.35 3.34
C SER A 19 9.75 9.62 2.04
N PHE A 20 9.08 9.56 0.89
CA PHE A 20 9.71 9.89 -0.39
C PHE A 20 10.07 11.37 -0.54
N ILE A 21 9.23 12.27 -0.02
CA ILE A 21 9.54 13.71 0.03
C ILE A 21 10.78 13.96 0.89
N ALA A 22 10.89 13.28 2.04
CA ALA A 22 12.07 13.41 2.92
C ALA A 22 13.36 12.86 2.29
N GLU A 23 13.25 11.89 1.38
CA GLU A 23 14.39 11.29 0.66
C GLU A 23 14.81 12.09 -0.58
N THR A 24 13.94 12.95 -1.11
CA THR A 24 14.22 13.71 -2.34
C THR A 24 15.01 14.99 -2.02
N HIS A 25 16.15 15.18 -2.69
CA HIS A 25 17.03 16.35 -2.47
C HIS A 25 16.35 17.69 -2.79
N ASP A 26 15.48 17.75 -3.81
CA ASP A 26 14.67 18.93 -4.14
C ASP A 26 13.17 18.58 -4.17
N SER A 27 12.39 19.28 -3.34
CA SER A 27 10.94 19.09 -3.23
C SER A 27 10.19 19.36 -4.54
N LYS A 28 10.75 20.18 -5.45
CA LYS A 28 10.11 20.48 -6.74
C LYS A 28 10.21 19.34 -7.75
N ASP A 29 11.27 18.53 -7.66
CA ASP A 29 11.45 17.38 -8.56
C ASP A 29 10.60 16.18 -8.12
N PHE A 30 10.26 16.10 -6.84
CA PHE A 30 9.30 15.12 -6.31
C PHE A 30 7.95 15.19 -7.04
N LEU A 31 7.40 16.39 -7.24
CA LEU A 31 6.12 16.55 -7.93
C LEU A 31 6.19 16.11 -9.40
N LYS A 32 7.30 16.37 -10.10
CA LYS A 32 7.49 15.91 -11.48
C LYS A 32 7.55 14.39 -11.56
N ALA A 33 8.30 13.76 -10.66
CA ALA A 33 8.39 12.30 -10.56
C ALA A 33 7.02 11.67 -10.23
N LEU A 34 6.26 12.30 -9.31
CA LEU A 34 4.92 11.86 -8.95
C LEU A 34 3.96 11.90 -10.15
N TRP A 35 3.93 13.00 -10.90
CA TRP A 35 3.10 13.08 -12.11
C TRP A 35 3.52 12.06 -13.16
N ALA A 36 4.82 11.84 -13.36
CA ALA A 36 5.32 10.86 -14.30
C ALA A 36 4.90 9.43 -13.92
N VAL A 37 5.05 9.05 -12.65
CA VAL A 37 4.69 7.69 -12.18
C VAL A 37 3.19 7.45 -12.25
N THR A 38 2.36 8.41 -11.81
CA THR A 38 0.89 8.27 -11.85
C THR A 38 0.36 8.16 -13.28
N ILE A 39 0.92 8.91 -14.24
CA ILE A 39 0.53 8.80 -15.65
C ILE A 39 0.96 7.45 -16.23
N ALA A 40 2.20 7.02 -15.95
CA ALA A 40 2.69 5.73 -16.42
C ALA A 40 1.86 4.58 -15.85
N GLU A 41 1.55 4.62 -14.55
CA GLU A 41 0.69 3.68 -13.87
C GLU A 41 -0.71 3.65 -14.50
N MET A 42 -1.34 4.80 -14.70
CA MET A 42 -2.67 4.89 -15.31
C MET A 42 -2.69 4.22 -16.70
N ILE A 43 -1.66 4.47 -17.52
CA ILE A 43 -1.54 3.86 -18.85
C ILE A 43 -1.41 2.34 -18.73
N VAL A 44 -0.50 1.84 -17.88
CA VAL A 44 -0.25 0.41 -17.70
C VAL A 44 -1.49 -0.30 -17.16
N LEU A 45 -2.14 0.24 -16.12
CA LEU A 45 -3.33 -0.34 -15.52
C LEU A 45 -4.52 -0.35 -16.49
N CYS A 46 -4.71 0.71 -17.28
CA CYS A 46 -5.74 0.75 -18.31
C CYS A 46 -5.51 -0.31 -19.39
N ILE A 47 -4.28 -0.42 -19.90
CA ILE A 47 -3.94 -1.40 -20.95
C ILE A 47 -4.12 -2.82 -20.41
N VAL A 48 -3.56 -3.13 -19.24
CA VAL A 48 -3.63 -4.46 -18.63
C VAL A 48 -5.09 -4.82 -18.31
N GLY A 49 -5.86 -3.90 -17.73
CA GLY A 49 -7.29 -4.10 -17.44
C GLY A 49 -8.11 -4.36 -18.71
N ALA A 50 -7.89 -3.58 -19.77
CA ALA A 50 -8.58 -3.76 -21.05
C ALA A 50 -8.25 -5.10 -21.72
N VAL A 51 -6.96 -5.48 -21.74
CA VAL A 51 -6.51 -6.76 -22.30
C VAL A 51 -7.17 -7.92 -21.55
N ILE A 52 -7.09 -7.94 -20.21
CA ILE A 52 -7.68 -9.02 -19.41
C ILE A 52 -9.18 -9.10 -19.63
N TYR A 53 -9.86 -7.96 -19.69
CA TYR A 53 -11.31 -7.90 -19.93
C TYR A 53 -11.70 -8.51 -21.29
N VAL A 54 -10.96 -8.20 -22.36
CA VAL A 54 -11.23 -8.73 -23.71
C VAL A 54 -10.97 -10.23 -23.80
N PHE A 55 -9.89 -10.74 -23.18
CA PHE A 55 -9.49 -12.14 -23.31
C PHE A 55 -10.17 -13.10 -22.32
N THR A 56 -10.52 -12.64 -21.11
CA THR A 56 -11.11 -13.48 -20.05
C THR A 56 -12.63 -13.30 -19.94
N GLY A 57 -13.13 -12.11 -20.28
CA GLY A 57 -14.53 -11.75 -20.07
C GLY A 57 -14.90 -11.59 -18.58
N ASN A 58 -16.12 -11.09 -18.33
CA ASN A 58 -16.56 -10.73 -16.98
C ASN A 58 -16.96 -11.93 -16.09
N GLN A 59 -17.18 -13.11 -16.66
CA GLN A 59 -17.74 -14.28 -15.95
C GLN A 59 -16.68 -15.23 -15.39
N TYR A 60 -15.45 -15.20 -15.92
CA TYR A 60 -14.36 -16.10 -15.54
C TYR A 60 -13.20 -15.38 -14.82
N MET A 61 -13.37 -14.08 -14.54
CA MET A 61 -12.33 -13.28 -13.90
C MET A 61 -12.27 -13.57 -12.40
N THR A 62 -11.15 -14.12 -11.97
CA THR A 62 -10.82 -14.31 -10.55
C THR A 62 -9.90 -13.17 -10.09
N ALA A 63 -10.10 -12.67 -8.86
CA ALA A 63 -9.18 -11.73 -8.23
C ALA A 63 -8.24 -12.53 -7.31
N PRO A 64 -6.91 -12.46 -7.49
CA PRO A 64 -6.13 -11.66 -8.44
C PRO A 64 -6.23 -12.15 -9.89
N ALA A 65 -6.15 -11.24 -10.87
CA ALA A 65 -6.40 -11.55 -12.29
C ALA A 65 -5.51 -12.67 -12.87
N LEU A 66 -4.29 -12.82 -12.37
CA LEU A 66 -3.37 -13.92 -12.72
C LEU A 66 -3.95 -15.32 -12.39
N GLY A 67 -4.92 -15.39 -11.49
CA GLY A 67 -5.65 -16.60 -11.16
C GLY A 67 -6.48 -17.15 -12.32
N SER A 68 -6.85 -16.28 -13.27
CA SER A 68 -7.78 -16.56 -14.37
C SER A 68 -7.10 -17.18 -15.61
N PHE A 69 -5.78 -17.44 -15.55
CA PHE A 69 -5.10 -18.16 -16.63
C PHE A 69 -5.49 -19.65 -16.60
N ASP A 70 -6.00 -20.15 -17.73
CA ASP A 70 -6.32 -21.58 -17.91
C ASP A 70 -5.08 -22.48 -17.96
N ASN A 71 -3.95 -21.97 -18.49
CA ASN A 71 -2.73 -22.76 -18.61
C ASN A 71 -1.89 -22.66 -17.33
N GLU A 72 -1.71 -23.80 -16.65
CA GLU A 72 -0.94 -23.89 -15.40
C GLU A 72 0.50 -23.40 -15.50
N VAL A 73 1.15 -23.56 -16.67
CA VAL A 73 2.54 -23.16 -16.86
C VAL A 73 2.65 -21.64 -16.83
N TYR A 74 1.81 -20.95 -17.60
CA TYR A 74 1.78 -19.48 -17.60
C TYR A 74 1.38 -18.92 -16.25
N LYS A 75 0.42 -19.55 -15.56
CA LYS A 75 0.04 -19.18 -14.19
C LYS A 75 1.25 -19.26 -13.24
N LYS A 76 1.96 -20.38 -13.18
CA LYS A 76 3.13 -20.55 -12.31
C LYS A 76 4.25 -19.55 -12.62
N VAL A 77 4.51 -19.29 -13.90
CA VAL A 77 5.52 -18.30 -14.32
C VAL A 77 5.12 -16.89 -13.89
N SER A 78 3.89 -16.46 -14.14
CA SER A 78 3.42 -15.13 -13.72
C SER A 78 3.44 -14.93 -12.21
N PHE A 79 3.02 -15.94 -11.44
CA PHE A 79 3.09 -15.90 -9.97
C PHE A 79 4.55 -15.83 -9.48
N SER A 80 5.51 -16.44 -10.17
CA SER A 80 6.93 -16.38 -9.80
C SER A 80 7.50 -14.97 -9.88
N PHE A 81 7.09 -14.17 -10.87
CA PHE A 81 7.49 -12.75 -10.95
C PHE A 81 6.79 -11.86 -9.92
N MET A 82 5.60 -12.26 -9.47
CA MET A 82 4.83 -11.50 -8.48
C MET A 82 5.37 -11.68 -7.05
N ILE A 83 5.87 -12.87 -6.70
CA ILE A 83 6.35 -13.20 -5.34
C ILE A 83 7.42 -12.20 -4.84
N PRO A 84 8.50 -11.88 -5.58
CA PRO A 84 9.51 -10.94 -5.13
C PRO A 84 8.93 -9.56 -4.81
N THR A 85 8.05 -9.06 -5.67
CA THR A 85 7.39 -7.77 -5.50
C THR A 85 6.50 -7.75 -4.26
N LEU A 86 5.74 -8.82 -4.01
CA LEU A 86 4.91 -8.95 -2.82
C LEU A 86 5.73 -9.01 -1.53
N ILE A 87 6.85 -9.74 -1.54
CA ILE A 87 7.75 -9.80 -0.39
C ILE A 87 8.33 -8.41 -0.11
N PHE A 88 8.82 -7.73 -1.14
CA PHE A 88 9.39 -6.39 -0.99
C PHE A 88 8.36 -5.41 -0.41
N LEU A 89 7.15 -5.40 -0.97
CA LEU A 89 6.08 -4.51 -0.55
C LEU A 89 5.60 -4.82 0.88
N GLY A 90 5.44 -6.11 1.22
CA GLY A 90 5.07 -6.55 2.56
C GLY A 90 6.12 -6.18 3.62
N VAL A 91 7.41 -6.38 3.31
CA VAL A 91 8.50 -5.99 4.21
C VAL A 91 8.58 -4.47 4.36
N LEU A 92 8.40 -3.71 3.28
CA LEU A 92 8.40 -2.25 3.30
C LEU A 92 7.30 -1.72 4.22
N TYR A 93 6.06 -2.19 4.08
CA TYR A 93 4.97 -1.75 4.95
C TYR A 93 5.20 -2.18 6.40
N ALA A 94 5.62 -3.42 6.64
CA ALA A 94 5.93 -3.89 7.99
C ALA A 94 7.02 -3.04 8.66
N ILE A 95 8.08 -2.67 7.94
CA ILE A 95 9.17 -1.86 8.53
C ILE A 95 8.75 -0.41 8.75
N VAL A 96 7.93 0.18 7.88
CA VAL A 96 7.40 1.54 8.07
C VAL A 96 6.51 1.58 9.30
N SER A 97 5.57 0.64 9.45
CA SER A 97 4.71 0.54 10.63
C SER A 97 5.50 0.25 11.90
N ALA A 98 6.45 -0.68 11.86
CA ALA A 98 7.28 -1.01 13.01
C ALA A 98 8.14 0.19 13.45
N ARG A 99 8.74 0.93 12.52
CA ARG A 99 9.47 2.17 12.83
C ARG A 99 8.57 3.21 13.46
N PHE A 100 7.37 3.41 12.91
CA PHE A 100 6.41 4.37 13.45
C PHE A 100 6.03 4.03 14.91
N ILE A 101 5.69 2.78 15.19
CA ILE A 101 5.33 2.32 16.55
C ILE A 101 6.55 2.39 17.48
N PHE A 102 7.73 1.96 17.02
CA PHE A 102 8.95 1.98 17.81
C PHE A 102 9.37 3.40 18.18
N PHE A 103 9.32 4.35 17.23
CA PHE A 103 9.61 5.75 17.51
C PHE A 103 8.61 6.37 18.48
N ARG A 104 7.33 5.97 18.41
CA ARG A 104 6.31 6.44 19.35
C ARG A 104 6.52 5.92 20.77
N ILE A 105 6.94 4.66 20.92
CA ILE A 105 7.20 4.04 22.23
C ILE A 105 8.48 4.58 22.87
N PHE A 106 9.54 4.80 22.07
CA PHE A 106 10.86 5.19 22.57
C PHE A 106 11.20 6.68 22.39
N GLU A 107 10.20 7.52 22.11
CA GLU A 107 10.33 8.97 21.98
C GLU A 107 11.00 9.57 23.25
N GLY A 108 12.19 10.17 23.10
CA GLY A 108 12.94 10.79 24.21
C GLY A 108 13.86 9.86 25.03
N THR A 109 14.02 8.58 24.66
CA THR A 109 14.84 7.62 25.43
C THR A 109 16.18 7.24 24.76
N ILE A 110 17.19 6.92 25.59
CA ILE A 110 18.54 6.47 25.17
C ILE A 110 18.52 5.14 24.38
N HIS A 111 17.43 4.39 24.47
CA HIS A 111 17.22 3.11 23.80
C HIS A 111 16.92 3.27 22.29
N LYS A 112 16.71 4.51 21.82
CA LYS A 112 16.52 4.85 20.40
C LYS A 112 17.79 4.69 19.55
N SER A 113 18.98 4.78 20.16
CA SER A 113 20.28 4.80 19.46
C SER A 113 21.24 3.67 19.90
N SER A 114 20.94 2.96 20.99
CA SER A 114 21.81 1.92 21.54
C SER A 114 21.23 0.53 21.29
N HIS A 115 22.09 -0.41 20.84
CA HIS A 115 21.77 -1.83 20.62
C HIS A 115 21.52 -2.57 21.96
N THR A 116 20.43 -2.22 22.62
CA THR A 116 19.99 -2.84 23.87
C THR A 116 19.11 -4.05 23.58
N VAL A 117 19.22 -5.09 24.41
CA VAL A 117 18.40 -6.31 24.29
C VAL A 117 16.90 -5.97 24.39
N VAL A 118 16.54 -4.96 25.18
CA VAL A 118 15.17 -4.45 25.31
C VAL A 118 14.69 -3.83 23.99
N GLY A 119 15.51 -3.02 23.33
CA GLY A 119 15.18 -2.44 22.01
C GLY A 119 14.99 -3.51 20.94
N TRP A 120 15.89 -4.51 20.87
CA TRP A 120 15.77 -5.63 19.94
C TRP A 120 14.54 -6.51 20.22
N SER A 121 14.25 -6.81 21.48
CA SER A 121 13.08 -7.61 21.86
C SER A 121 11.76 -6.88 21.54
N THR A 122 11.70 -5.57 21.77
CA THR A 122 10.52 -4.76 21.45
C THR A 122 10.32 -4.66 19.95
N TRP A 123 11.42 -4.48 19.19
CA TRP A 123 11.39 -4.48 17.74
C TRP A 123 10.89 -5.81 17.16
N ALA A 124 11.46 -6.94 17.62
CA ALA A 124 11.01 -8.27 17.23
C ALA A 124 9.56 -8.53 17.63
N GLY A 125 9.13 -8.08 18.80
CA GLY A 125 7.76 -8.20 19.28
C GLY A 125 6.76 -7.43 18.41
N ILE A 126 7.06 -6.20 18.04
CA ILE A 126 6.22 -5.39 17.13
C ILE A 126 6.10 -6.06 15.77
N LEU A 127 7.22 -6.53 15.20
CA LEU A 127 7.20 -7.24 13.93
C LEU A 127 6.37 -8.52 14.03
N ALA A 128 6.60 -9.36 15.04
CA ALA A 128 5.87 -10.60 15.22
C ALA A 128 4.35 -10.35 15.37
N LEU A 129 3.94 -9.39 16.20
CA LEU A 129 2.53 -9.04 16.37
C LEU A 129 1.90 -8.54 15.07
N THR A 130 2.61 -7.71 14.30
CA THR A 130 2.12 -7.19 13.03
C THR A 130 1.93 -8.32 12.00
N TRP A 131 2.89 -9.24 11.90
CA TRP A 131 2.81 -10.39 11.01
C TRP A 131 1.71 -11.38 11.42
N ILE A 132 1.55 -11.66 12.71
CA ILE A 132 0.47 -12.51 13.23
C ILE A 132 -0.89 -11.87 12.94
N GLY A 133 -1.04 -10.57 13.17
CA GLY A 133 -2.25 -9.83 12.84
C GLY A 133 -2.60 -9.92 11.36
N ALA A 134 -1.61 -9.72 10.48
CA ALA A 134 -1.80 -9.86 9.03
C ALA A 134 -2.23 -11.28 8.63
N PHE A 135 -1.60 -12.31 9.23
CA PHE A 135 -1.95 -13.71 8.97
C PHE A 135 -3.41 -14.01 9.35
N ILE A 136 -3.86 -13.56 10.52
CA ILE A 136 -5.24 -13.75 10.98
C ILE A 136 -6.24 -13.08 10.02
N ILE A 137 -5.95 -11.86 9.56
CA ILE A 137 -6.83 -11.12 8.66
C ILE A 137 -6.96 -11.83 7.30
N VAL A 138 -5.85 -12.34 6.76
CA VAL A 138 -5.83 -13.05 5.47
C VAL A 138 -6.59 -14.38 5.56
N GLU A 139 -6.45 -15.13 6.65
CA GLU A 139 -7.20 -16.37 6.86
C GLU A 139 -8.70 -16.11 7.08
N ALA A 140 -9.06 -14.98 7.68
CA ALA A 140 -10.45 -14.64 7.96
C ALA A 140 -11.23 -14.16 6.72
N ILE A 141 -10.58 -13.54 5.74
CA ILE A 141 -11.23 -12.96 4.56
C ILE A 141 -10.80 -13.72 3.29
N PRO A 142 -11.62 -14.67 2.79
CA PRO A 142 -11.25 -15.52 1.66
C PRO A 142 -11.33 -14.84 0.28
N PHE A 143 -11.64 -13.53 0.21
CA PHE A 143 -11.80 -12.80 -1.05
C PHE A 143 -10.99 -11.49 -1.09
N PHE A 144 -10.03 -11.43 -2.00
CA PHE A 144 -9.10 -10.30 -2.16
C PHE A 144 -9.80 -8.98 -2.51
N SER A 145 -10.78 -9.01 -3.42
CA SER A 145 -11.51 -7.81 -3.86
C SER A 145 -12.27 -7.14 -2.71
N ASP A 146 -12.86 -7.92 -1.82
CA ASP A 146 -13.65 -7.39 -0.70
C ASP A 146 -12.74 -6.82 0.38
N LEU A 147 -11.57 -7.44 0.61
CA LEU A 147 -10.53 -6.89 1.49
C LEU A 147 -10.05 -5.52 0.99
N LEU A 148 -9.73 -5.38 -0.30
CA LEU A 148 -9.32 -4.10 -0.89
C LEU A 148 -10.43 -3.05 -0.76
N SER A 149 -11.67 -3.43 -1.04
CA SER A 149 -12.82 -2.53 -0.92
C SER A 149 -13.03 -2.07 0.53
N LEU A 150 -12.89 -2.96 1.51
CA LEU A 150 -12.97 -2.59 2.93
C LEU A 150 -11.84 -1.65 3.34
N MET A 151 -10.59 -1.98 3.00
CA MET A 151 -9.42 -1.15 3.33
C MET A 151 -9.55 0.26 2.75
N SER A 152 -9.92 0.36 1.48
CA SER A 152 -10.11 1.65 0.83
C SER A 152 -11.28 2.43 1.43
N SER A 153 -12.42 1.78 1.69
CA SER A 153 -13.56 2.47 2.31
C SER A 153 -13.22 3.06 3.68
N LEU A 154 -12.42 2.36 4.49
CA LEU A 154 -12.03 2.76 5.84
C LEU A 154 -10.93 3.82 5.84
N PHE A 155 -9.86 3.60 5.09
CA PHE A 155 -8.64 4.41 5.18
C PHE A 155 -8.58 5.48 4.08
N ASP A 156 -8.90 5.13 2.84
CA ASP A 156 -8.81 6.08 1.72
C ASP A 156 -9.88 7.17 1.82
N SER A 157 -11.09 6.83 2.25
CA SER A 157 -12.14 7.84 2.45
C SER A 157 -11.70 8.90 3.46
N PHE A 158 -11.06 8.46 4.55
CA PHE A 158 -10.65 9.34 5.64
C PHE A 158 -9.39 10.14 5.29
N PHE A 159 -8.29 9.49 4.90
CA PHE A 159 -7.03 10.17 4.60
C PHE A 159 -7.03 10.82 3.22
N GLY A 160 -7.63 10.15 2.23
CA GLY A 160 -7.67 10.60 0.84
C GLY A 160 -8.55 11.81 0.60
N PHE A 161 -9.80 11.75 1.06
CA PHE A 161 -10.79 12.78 0.77
C PHE A 161 -11.02 13.73 1.96
N ILE A 162 -11.30 13.20 3.15
CA ILE A 162 -11.70 14.03 4.30
C ILE A 162 -10.53 14.85 4.84
N PHE A 163 -9.40 14.21 5.15
CA PHE A 163 -8.24 14.89 5.73
C PHE A 163 -7.68 15.97 4.81
N ARG A 164 -7.53 15.68 3.51
CA ARG A 164 -7.10 16.67 2.52
C ARG A 164 -8.09 17.81 2.35
N GLY A 165 -9.40 17.52 2.34
CA GLY A 165 -10.44 18.55 2.28
C GLY A 165 -10.40 19.49 3.48
N VAL A 166 -10.28 18.94 4.68
CA VAL A 166 -10.17 19.71 5.93
C VAL A 166 -8.86 20.51 5.97
N ALA A 167 -7.73 19.91 5.56
CA ALA A 167 -6.45 20.60 5.50
C ALA A 167 -6.45 21.77 4.50
N TYR A 168 -7.14 21.64 3.37
CA TYR A 168 -7.31 22.74 2.41
C TYR A 168 -8.13 23.89 3.01
N ILE A 169 -9.23 23.58 3.70
CA ILE A 169 -10.09 24.58 4.34
C ILE A 169 -9.36 25.29 5.50
N LEU A 170 -8.64 24.54 6.34
CA LEU A 170 -7.89 25.11 7.47
C LEU A 170 -6.63 25.86 7.03
N GLY A 171 -5.92 25.37 6.01
CA GLY A 171 -4.73 26.02 5.45
C GLY A 171 -5.04 27.32 4.70
N GLY A 172 -6.27 27.46 4.16
CA GLY A 172 -6.75 28.70 3.56
C GLY A 172 -6.90 29.86 4.54
N HIS A 173 -6.96 29.61 5.86
CA HIS A 173 -7.03 30.65 6.89
C HIS A 173 -5.68 31.14 7.42
N VAL A 174 -4.55 30.55 6.98
CA VAL A 174 -3.19 30.94 7.42
C VAL A 174 -2.45 31.76 6.36
N ALA A 175 -3.02 31.91 5.16
CA ALA A 175 -2.41 32.62 4.02
C ALA A 175 -3.08 33.98 3.71
N THR A 176 -3.72 34.62 4.69
CA THR A 176 -4.15 36.03 4.65
C THR A 176 -3.49 36.85 5.74
#